data_AF-A0A8C3K9C9-F1
#
_entry.id   AF-A0A8C3K9C9-F1
#
_cell.length_a   1.000
_cell.length_b   1.000
_cell.length_c   1.000
_cell.angle_alpha   90.00
_cell.angle_beta   90.00
_cell.angle_gamma   90.00
#
_symmetry.space_group_name_H-M   'P 1'
#
loop_
_entity.id
_entity.type
_entity.pdbx_description
1 polymer ?
#
loop_
_entity_poly.entity_id
_entity_poly.type
_entity_poly.pdbx_seq_one_letter_code
_entity_poly.pdbx_strand_id
1 'polypeptide(L)'
;MVRYSLDPENPTKSCKSRGSNLRVHFKNTRETAQAIKGMHIRKATKYLKDVTLKKQCVPFRRYNGGVGRCAQAKQWGWTQGRWPKKSAEFLLHMLKNAESNAELKGLDVDSLVIEHIQVNKAPKMRRRTYRAHGRINPYMSSPCHIEMILTEKEQIVPKPEEEVAQKKKVGSSLTKRVLHHLLGACRRREMAARQTEGVAVMTILGHLWNIHEKKKNELFLSNLDIYCEFENLGLVSPRAAREVCLGCSVGIRCLWIKLKSS
;
A
#
# COMPACT_ATOMS: atom_id res chain seq x y z
N MET A 1 36.82 32.09 -0.59
CA MET A 1 35.60 32.13 0.27
C MET A 1 34.81 30.84 0.06
N VAL A 2 34.46 30.10 1.12
CA VAL A 2 33.67 28.87 1.02
C VAL A 2 32.19 29.23 1.09
N ARG A 3 31.41 28.86 0.07
CA ARG A 3 29.95 29.11 0.01
C ARG A 3 29.16 27.81 0.19
N TYR A 4 28.12 27.87 1.02
CA TYR A 4 27.10 26.83 1.14
C TYR A 4 26.06 27.04 0.03
N SER A 5 25.33 25.97 -0.31
CA SER A 5 24.25 26.06 -1.31
C SER A 5 22.96 26.66 -0.76
N LEU A 6 22.65 26.36 0.50
CA LEU A 6 21.49 26.85 1.22
C LEU A 6 21.95 27.63 2.44
N ASP A 7 21.33 28.77 2.68
CA ASP A 7 21.52 29.52 3.91
C ASP A 7 20.38 29.20 4.88
N PRO A 8 20.69 28.99 6.18
CA PRO A 8 19.69 28.69 7.18
C PRO A 8 18.72 29.87 7.32
N GLU A 9 17.46 29.58 7.61
CA GLU A 9 16.46 30.61 7.90
C GLU A 9 16.91 31.53 9.04
N ASN A 10 17.46 30.93 10.11
CA ASN A 10 18.02 31.64 11.26
C ASN A 10 19.51 31.30 11.44
N PRO A 11 20.43 32.19 11.05
CA PRO A 11 21.88 31.93 11.16
C PRO A 11 22.38 31.86 12.60
N THR A 12 21.67 32.51 13.53
CA THR A 12 22.01 32.54 14.97
C THR A 12 21.72 31.20 15.63
N LYS A 13 20.55 30.61 15.36
CA LYS A 13 20.09 29.31 15.91
C LYS A 13 20.55 28.10 15.08
N SER A 14 21.63 28.24 14.30
CA SER A 14 22.10 27.17 13.41
C SER A 14 23.61 26.98 13.43
N CYS A 15 24.04 25.74 13.25
CA CYS A 15 25.44 25.39 13.08
C CYS A 15 25.69 24.81 11.68
N LYS A 16 26.89 25.06 11.15
CA LYS A 16 27.30 24.60 9.81
C LYS A 16 28.53 23.71 9.96
N SER A 17 28.63 22.68 9.12
CA SER A 17 29.80 21.78 9.07
C SER A 17 30.04 21.34 7.63
N ARG A 18 31.31 21.33 7.20
CA ARG A 18 31.67 21.00 5.81
C ARG A 18 32.96 20.20 5.74
N GLY A 19 32.99 19.20 4.85
CA GLY A 19 34.19 18.45 4.48
C GLY A 19 34.40 18.51 2.97
N SER A 20 35.61 18.84 2.54
CA SER A 20 35.98 18.95 1.12
C SER A 20 36.95 17.84 0.70
N ASN A 21 36.83 17.37 -0.54
CA ASN A 21 37.73 16.36 -1.13
C ASN A 21 37.83 15.06 -0.30
N LEU A 22 36.73 14.66 0.34
CA LEU A 22 36.69 13.45 1.17
C LEU A 22 36.82 12.20 0.30
N ARG A 23 37.75 11.32 0.65
CA ARG A 23 38.03 10.08 -0.07
C ARG A 23 37.04 8.96 0.29
N VAL A 24 35.77 9.21 0.05
CA VAL A 24 34.66 8.25 0.20
C VAL A 24 33.86 8.17 -1.09
N HIS A 25 33.12 7.07 -1.28
CA HIS A 25 32.39 6.84 -2.52
C HIS A 25 31.14 7.71 -2.58
N PHE A 26 31.12 8.67 -3.51
CA PHE A 26 30.03 9.64 -3.67
C PHE A 26 28.61 9.03 -3.61
N LYS A 27 28.35 7.93 -4.35
CA LYS A 27 27.00 7.33 -4.42
C LYS A 27 26.56 6.79 -3.06
N ASN A 28 27.46 6.17 -2.32
CA ASN A 28 27.13 5.57 -1.03
C ASN A 28 26.86 6.66 -0.01
N THR A 29 27.74 7.67 0.01
CA THR A 29 27.62 8.82 0.90
C THR A 29 26.32 9.59 0.66
N ARG A 30 25.89 9.73 -0.60
CA ARG A 30 24.60 10.34 -0.94
C ARG A 30 23.41 9.56 -0.36
N GLU A 31 23.38 8.25 -0.50
CA GLU A 31 22.27 7.44 0.05
C GLU A 31 22.26 7.50 1.59
N THR A 32 23.42 7.40 2.25
CA THR A 32 23.51 7.60 3.71
C THR A 32 23.08 8.98 4.16
N ALA A 33 23.49 10.03 3.45
CA ALA A 33 23.13 11.40 3.78
C ALA A 33 21.61 11.63 3.66
N GLN A 34 20.99 11.06 2.64
CA GLN A 34 19.54 11.12 2.48
C GLN A 34 18.78 10.35 3.58
N ALA A 35 19.35 9.26 4.08
CA ALA A 35 18.75 8.50 5.18
C ALA A 35 18.73 9.28 6.51
N ILE A 36 19.76 10.09 6.77
CA ILE A 36 19.86 10.89 8.02
C ILE A 36 19.23 12.29 7.92
N LYS A 37 18.83 12.72 6.73
CA LYS A 37 18.23 14.04 6.51
C LYS A 37 16.94 14.17 7.33
N GLY A 38 16.81 15.23 8.12
CA GLY A 38 15.64 15.49 8.97
C GLY A 38 15.63 14.76 10.31
N MET A 39 16.70 14.03 10.66
CA MET A 39 16.80 13.39 11.98
C MET A 39 17.34 14.35 13.05
N HIS A 40 16.95 14.09 14.30
CA HIS A 40 17.67 14.58 15.47
C HIS A 40 19.08 14.02 15.53
N ILE A 41 20.02 14.80 16.05
CA ILE A 41 21.44 14.46 16.06
C ILE A 41 21.74 13.16 16.82
N ARG A 42 21.11 12.94 17.98
CA ARG A 42 21.26 11.71 18.79
C ARG A 42 20.72 10.47 18.07
N LYS A 43 19.61 10.62 17.35
CA LYS A 43 19.04 9.53 16.53
C LYS A 43 19.94 9.22 15.34
N ALA A 44 20.47 10.24 14.67
CA ALA A 44 21.36 10.08 13.53
C ALA A 44 22.68 9.39 13.93
N THR A 45 23.29 9.79 15.05
CA THR A 45 24.53 9.15 15.54
C THR A 45 24.30 7.69 15.92
N LYS A 46 23.19 7.38 16.61
CA LYS A 46 22.80 5.99 16.92
C LYS A 46 22.60 5.18 15.64
N TYR A 47 21.86 5.71 14.68
CA TYR A 47 21.61 5.07 13.39
C TYR A 47 22.91 4.73 12.64
N LEU A 48 23.84 5.68 12.54
CA LEU A 48 25.10 5.47 11.82
C LEU A 48 26.03 4.45 12.53
N LYS A 49 26.00 4.41 13.87
CA LYS A 49 26.68 3.35 14.64
C LYS A 49 26.05 1.98 14.36
N ASP A 50 24.72 1.89 14.33
CA ASP A 50 24.00 0.65 14.01
C ASP A 50 24.25 0.18 12.56
N VAL A 51 24.41 1.10 11.60
CA VAL A 51 24.81 0.77 10.22
C VAL A 51 26.20 0.17 10.18
N THR A 52 27.13 0.68 10.99
CA THR A 52 28.50 0.16 11.10
C THR A 52 28.51 -1.26 11.66
N LEU A 53 27.62 -1.54 12.61
CA LEU A 53 27.39 -2.86 13.21
C LEU A 53 26.46 -3.76 12.38
N LYS A 54 25.96 -3.30 11.23
CA LYS A 54 25.01 -3.99 10.34
C LYS A 54 23.65 -4.34 10.96
N LYS A 55 23.27 -3.68 12.05
CA LYS A 55 21.96 -3.86 12.71
C LYS A 55 20.83 -3.16 11.94
N GLN A 56 21.13 -2.01 11.34
CA GLN A 56 20.21 -1.28 10.47
C GLN A 56 20.84 -1.03 9.11
N CYS A 57 20.06 -1.07 8.04
CA CYS A 57 20.55 -0.85 6.69
C CYS A 57 20.30 0.58 6.20
N VAL A 58 21.06 0.98 5.18
CA VAL A 58 20.83 2.19 4.42
C VAL A 58 20.04 1.84 3.17
N PRO A 59 18.88 2.46 2.92
CA PRO A 59 18.11 2.23 1.71
C PRO A 59 18.82 2.86 0.50
N PHE A 60 19.01 2.09 -0.58
CA PHE A 60 19.55 2.60 -1.83
C PHE A 60 18.40 2.88 -2.80
N ARG A 61 18.05 4.16 -2.95
CA ARG A 61 16.90 4.58 -3.76
C ARG A 61 17.31 4.98 -5.18
N ARG A 62 18.28 5.88 -5.33
CA ARG A 62 18.69 6.40 -6.65
C ARG A 62 19.72 5.51 -7.34
N TYR A 63 20.73 5.09 -6.60
CA TYR A 63 21.83 4.28 -7.15
C TYR A 63 21.66 2.81 -6.80
N ASN A 64 20.64 2.17 -7.38
CA ASN A 64 20.21 0.82 -7.03
C ASN A 64 20.57 -0.29 -8.05
N GLY A 65 21.31 0.04 -9.11
CA GLY A 65 21.77 -0.94 -10.10
C GLY A 65 22.67 -2.01 -9.50
N GLY A 66 22.23 -3.28 -9.52
CA GLY A 66 22.97 -4.41 -8.94
C GLY A 66 23.04 -4.42 -7.41
N VAL A 67 22.17 -3.69 -6.72
CA VAL A 67 22.10 -3.69 -5.25
C VAL A 67 21.22 -4.85 -4.77
N GLY A 68 21.73 -5.64 -3.82
CA GLY A 68 21.01 -6.75 -3.21
C GLY A 68 19.80 -6.30 -2.39
N ARG A 69 18.82 -7.20 -2.24
CA ARG A 69 17.65 -7.01 -1.38
C ARG A 69 18.01 -7.28 0.08
N CYS A 70 17.40 -6.55 1.01
CA CYS A 70 17.65 -6.70 2.44
C CYS A 70 16.34 -6.65 3.21
N ALA A 71 16.15 -7.54 4.20
CA ALA A 71 14.95 -7.55 5.05
C ALA A 71 14.81 -6.25 5.87
N GLN A 72 15.93 -5.68 6.33
CA GLN A 72 15.96 -4.44 7.11
C GLN A 72 15.46 -3.22 6.31
N ALA A 73 15.47 -3.28 4.97
CA ALA A 73 15.02 -2.17 4.13
C ALA A 73 13.49 -1.94 4.22
N LYS A 74 12.74 -2.93 4.71
CA LYS A 74 11.29 -2.84 4.94
C LYS A 74 10.92 -1.68 5.87
N GLN A 75 11.76 -1.38 6.86
CA GLN A 75 11.56 -0.23 7.77
C GLN A 75 11.45 1.10 7.00
N TRP A 76 12.13 1.20 5.86
CA TRP A 76 12.19 2.39 5.02
C TRP A 76 11.18 2.38 3.87
N GLY A 77 10.29 1.37 3.84
CA GLY A 77 9.36 1.14 2.73
C GLY A 77 10.07 0.77 1.43
N TRP A 78 11.26 0.16 1.49
CA TRP A 78 12.06 -0.18 0.32
C TRP A 78 12.56 -1.63 0.36
N THR A 79 13.01 -2.14 -0.78
CA THR A 79 13.43 -3.56 -0.91
C THR A 79 14.95 -3.74 -0.87
N GLN A 80 15.71 -2.74 -1.32
CA GLN A 80 17.16 -2.82 -1.52
C GLN A 80 17.92 -1.97 -0.49
N GLY A 81 19.02 -2.51 0.05
CA GLY A 81 19.82 -1.80 1.04
C GLY A 81 21.22 -2.39 1.20
N ARG A 82 22.15 -1.57 1.71
CA ARG A 82 23.52 -1.99 2.06
C ARG A 82 23.98 -1.31 3.35
N TRP A 83 25.16 -1.70 3.83
CA TRP A 83 25.83 -1.15 5.01
C TRP A 83 27.16 -0.47 4.65
N PRO A 84 27.14 0.79 4.16
CA PRO A 84 28.35 1.49 3.76
C PRO A 84 29.13 2.02 4.97
N LYS A 85 29.95 1.16 5.59
CA LYS A 85 30.77 1.46 6.78
C LYS A 85 31.57 2.76 6.65
N LYS A 86 32.38 2.90 5.59
CA LYS A 86 33.23 4.09 5.38
C LYS A 86 32.42 5.39 5.27
N SER A 87 31.26 5.36 4.61
CA SER A 87 30.42 6.56 4.51
C SER A 87 29.78 6.93 5.86
N ALA A 88 29.39 5.93 6.64
CA ALA A 88 28.84 6.15 7.98
C ALA A 88 29.87 6.74 8.95
N GLU A 89 31.10 6.23 8.96
CA GLU A 89 32.20 6.76 9.77
C GLU A 89 32.50 8.23 9.46
N PHE A 90 32.62 8.57 8.17
CA PHE A 90 32.86 9.98 7.77
C PHE A 90 31.71 10.90 8.17
N LEU A 91 30.45 10.44 8.06
CA LEU A 91 29.30 11.23 8.51
C LEU A 91 29.26 11.38 10.03
N LEU A 92 29.67 10.36 10.80
CA LEU A 92 29.82 10.47 12.26
C LEU A 92 30.86 11.53 12.64
N HIS A 93 32.01 11.56 11.96
CA HIS A 93 33.01 12.60 12.19
C HIS A 93 32.48 14.01 11.87
N MET A 94 31.71 14.14 10.79
CA MET A 94 31.07 15.41 10.42
C MET A 94 30.01 15.86 11.44
N LEU A 95 29.23 14.94 11.99
CA LEU A 95 28.24 15.22 13.04
C LEU A 95 28.91 15.61 14.36
N LYS A 96 29.98 14.91 14.77
CA LYS A 96 30.76 15.30 15.95
C LYS A 96 31.35 16.71 15.81
N ASN A 97 31.84 17.06 14.62
CA ASN A 97 32.30 18.41 14.35
C ASN A 97 31.16 19.45 14.40
N ALA A 98 29.96 19.07 13.95
CA ALA A 98 28.78 19.94 14.05
C ALA A 98 28.31 20.13 15.50
N GLU A 99 28.40 19.09 16.34
CA GLU A 99 28.17 19.16 17.80
C GLU A 99 29.11 20.17 18.44
N SER A 100 30.43 20.03 18.23
CA SER A 100 31.41 20.97 18.79
C SER A 100 31.22 22.41 18.29
N ASN A 101 30.79 22.60 17.04
CA ASN A 101 30.46 23.93 16.52
C ASN A 101 29.20 24.53 17.14
N ALA A 102 28.23 23.70 17.54
CA ALA A 102 27.02 24.14 18.21
C ALA A 102 27.30 24.53 19.66
N GLU A 103 28.10 23.73 20.37
CA GLU A 103 28.59 24.01 21.73
C GLU A 103 29.34 25.35 21.77
N LEU A 104 30.22 25.59 20.80
CA LEU A 104 30.97 26.85 20.70
C LEU A 104 30.05 28.07 20.50
N LYS A 105 28.90 27.89 19.84
CA LYS A 105 27.89 28.93 19.66
C LYS A 105 26.91 29.05 20.83
N GLY A 106 26.98 28.17 21.82
CA GLY A 106 26.05 28.12 22.95
C GLY A 106 24.64 27.64 22.58
N LEU A 107 24.50 26.84 21.52
CA LEU A 107 23.23 26.21 21.15
C LEU A 107 23.01 24.94 21.98
N ASP A 108 21.76 24.60 22.27
CA ASP A 108 21.43 23.33 22.89
C ASP A 108 21.66 22.17 21.89
N VAL A 109 22.49 21.20 22.27
CA VAL A 109 22.88 20.08 21.41
C VAL A 109 21.74 19.07 21.24
N ASP A 110 20.88 18.91 22.23
CA ASP A 110 19.87 17.85 22.24
C ASP A 110 18.66 18.17 21.36
N SER A 111 18.35 19.45 21.16
CA SER A 111 17.30 19.94 20.26
C SER A 111 17.75 20.14 18.80
N LEU A 112 19.00 19.83 18.45
CA LEU A 112 19.50 19.97 17.08
C LEU A 112 18.89 18.95 16.11
N VAL A 113 18.40 19.48 14.99
CA VAL A 113 17.88 18.71 13.86
C VAL A 113 18.71 18.98 12.61
N ILE A 114 19.01 17.93 11.86
CA ILE A 114 19.68 18.04 10.56
C ILE A 114 18.68 18.52 9.52
N GLU A 115 18.67 19.83 9.24
CA GLU A 115 17.78 20.42 8.24
C GLU A 115 18.29 20.14 6.82
N HIS A 116 19.52 20.55 6.57
CA HIS A 116 20.13 20.46 5.26
C HIS A 116 21.36 19.57 5.30
N ILE A 117 21.41 18.62 4.38
CA ILE A 117 22.59 17.83 4.11
C ILE A 117 22.73 17.63 2.61
N GLN A 118 23.89 17.98 2.09
CA GLN A 118 24.21 17.90 0.68
C GLN A 118 25.54 17.21 0.47
N VAL A 119 25.57 16.37 -0.57
CA VAL A 119 26.77 15.66 -1.01
C VAL A 119 27.00 16.00 -2.48
N ASN A 120 28.13 16.60 -2.77
CA ASN A 120 28.55 16.99 -4.11
C ASN A 120 29.72 16.13 -4.59
N LYS A 121 29.85 15.98 -5.92
CA LYS A 121 30.98 15.29 -6.52
C LYS A 121 32.23 16.15 -6.40
N ALA A 122 33.34 15.56 -6.00
CA ALA A 122 34.64 16.21 -5.99
C ALA A 122 35.45 15.84 -7.25
N PRO A 123 36.55 16.57 -7.55
CA PRO A 123 37.44 16.23 -8.65
C PRO A 123 37.92 14.77 -8.56
N LYS A 124 37.82 14.04 -9.68
CA LYS A 124 38.19 12.62 -9.73
C LYS A 124 39.70 12.45 -9.64
N MET A 125 40.14 11.55 -8.76
CA MET A 125 41.57 11.17 -8.70
C MET A 125 41.86 10.11 -9.76
N ARG A 126 42.86 10.36 -10.61
CA ARG A 126 43.20 9.47 -11.73
C ARG A 126 44.23 8.42 -11.31
N ARG A 127 44.00 7.16 -11.71
CA ARG A 127 44.97 6.06 -11.70
C ARG A 127 44.78 5.24 -12.97
N ARG A 128 45.73 4.37 -13.29
CA ARG A 128 45.74 3.52 -14.49
C ARG A 128 45.56 2.05 -14.09
N THR A 129 44.96 1.27 -14.98
CA THR A 129 44.93 -0.20 -14.89
C THR A 129 45.31 -0.77 -16.25
N TYR A 130 46.30 -1.65 -16.25
CA TYR A 130 46.74 -2.39 -17.44
C TYR A 130 45.76 -3.52 -17.75
N ARG A 131 45.48 -3.72 -19.03
CA ARG A 131 44.56 -4.75 -19.54
C ARG A 131 45.24 -5.55 -20.66
N ALA A 132 44.60 -6.64 -21.06
CA ALA A 132 45.06 -7.49 -22.14
C ALA A 132 45.36 -6.70 -23.42
N HIS A 133 46.31 -7.21 -24.21
CA HIS A 133 46.80 -6.60 -25.46
C HIS A 133 47.34 -5.17 -25.28
N GLY A 134 48.04 -4.89 -24.19
CA GLY A 134 48.69 -3.59 -23.96
C GLY A 134 47.76 -2.40 -23.73
N ARG A 135 46.46 -2.63 -23.50
CA ARG A 135 45.48 -1.54 -23.29
C ARG A 135 45.63 -0.91 -21.90
N ILE A 136 45.46 0.41 -21.82
CA ILE A 136 45.47 1.17 -20.57
C ILE A 136 44.10 1.78 -20.31
N ASN A 137 43.43 1.32 -19.26
CA ASN A 137 42.11 1.84 -18.86
C ASN A 137 42.20 2.75 -17.63
N PRO A 138 41.27 3.72 -17.48
CA PRO A 138 41.22 4.59 -16.31
C PRO A 138 40.63 3.87 -15.09
N TYR A 139 41.30 3.98 -13.94
CA TYR A 139 40.80 3.55 -12.64
C TYR A 139 40.63 4.74 -11.71
N MET A 140 39.54 5.49 -11.92
CA MET A 140 39.30 6.75 -11.24
C MET A 140 38.64 6.56 -9.87
N SER A 141 39.07 7.35 -8.89
CA SER A 141 38.33 7.50 -7.64
C SER A 141 37.31 8.63 -7.77
N SER A 142 36.13 8.45 -7.14
CA SER A 142 35.06 9.45 -7.10
C SER A 142 34.86 9.98 -5.67
N PRO A 143 35.70 10.91 -5.19
CA PRO A 143 35.55 11.55 -3.88
C PRO A 143 34.32 12.48 -3.83
N CYS A 144 34.00 12.99 -2.65
CA CYS A 144 32.88 13.91 -2.46
C CYS A 144 33.19 15.11 -1.56
N HIS A 145 32.41 16.17 -1.75
CA HIS A 145 32.25 17.25 -0.77
C HIS A 145 30.96 17.01 -0.01
N ILE A 146 30.97 17.20 1.30
CA ILE A 146 29.79 17.08 2.16
C ILE A 146 29.61 18.41 2.88
N GLU A 147 28.39 18.90 2.92
CA GLU A 147 28.00 20.03 3.74
C GLU A 147 26.72 19.71 4.48
N MET A 148 26.61 20.19 5.71
CA MET A 148 25.43 20.05 6.53
C MET A 148 25.18 21.31 7.35
N ILE A 149 23.91 21.56 7.59
CA ILE A 149 23.40 22.64 8.42
C ILE A 149 22.44 22.00 9.41
N LEU A 150 22.67 22.28 10.68
CA LEU A 150 21.78 21.86 11.74
C LEU A 150 21.14 23.11 12.32
N THR A 151 19.86 22.99 12.63
CA THR A 151 19.06 24.05 13.23
C THR A 151 18.51 23.55 14.54
N GLU A 152 18.49 24.42 15.53
CA GLU A 152 17.73 24.20 16.74
C GLU A 152 16.24 24.28 16.40
N LYS A 153 15.49 23.21 16.67
CA LYS A 153 14.03 23.20 16.51
C LYS A 153 13.40 22.98 17.87
N GLU A 154 12.65 23.96 18.33
CA GLU A 154 11.83 23.82 19.53
C GLU A 154 10.80 22.71 19.30
N GLN A 155 10.79 21.71 20.18
CA GLN A 155 9.76 20.70 20.17
C GLN A 155 8.46 21.37 20.61
N ILE A 156 7.62 21.73 19.64
CA ILE A 156 6.24 22.09 19.93
C ILE A 156 5.58 20.78 20.35
N VAL A 157 5.56 20.52 21.66
CA VAL A 157 4.73 19.46 22.23
C VAL A 157 3.32 19.78 21.75
N PRO A 158 2.68 18.93 20.93
CA PRO A 158 1.32 19.18 20.53
C PRO A 158 0.52 19.30 21.82
N LYS A 159 -0.15 20.44 22.01
CA LYS A 159 -1.11 20.58 23.10
C LYS A 159 -2.02 19.36 23.02
N PRO A 160 -2.28 18.65 24.13
CA PRO A 160 -3.18 17.51 24.10
C PRO A 160 -4.46 17.98 23.44
N GLU A 161 -4.87 17.30 22.37
CA GLU A 161 -6.22 17.46 21.85
C GLU A 161 -7.13 17.22 23.04
N GLU A 162 -7.88 18.25 23.46
CA GLU A 162 -8.93 18.07 24.45
C GLU A 162 -9.77 16.90 23.97
N GLU A 163 -9.85 15.85 24.80
CA GLU A 163 -10.61 14.66 24.49
C GLU A 163 -12.05 15.10 24.21
N VAL A 164 -12.40 15.27 22.95
CA VAL A 164 -13.80 15.30 22.54
C VAL A 164 -14.31 13.92 22.88
N ALA A 165 -14.96 13.85 24.04
CA ALA A 165 -15.48 12.66 24.67
C ALA A 165 -16.01 11.71 23.61
N GLN A 166 -15.27 10.64 23.35
CA GLN A 166 -15.79 9.51 22.62
C GLN A 166 -16.96 9.00 23.45
N LYS A 167 -18.19 9.34 23.04
CA LYS A 167 -19.40 8.73 23.59
C LYS A 167 -19.20 7.23 23.48
N LYS A 168 -18.93 6.58 24.62
CA LYS A 168 -18.95 5.12 24.75
C LYS A 168 -20.30 4.65 24.20
N LYS A 169 -20.32 4.09 23.00
CA LYS A 169 -21.40 3.17 22.64
C LYS A 169 -21.21 1.96 23.54
N VAL A 170 -21.98 1.91 24.62
CA VAL A 170 -22.12 0.71 25.44
C VAL A 170 -22.59 -0.39 24.51
N GLY A 171 -21.66 -1.29 24.15
CA GLY A 171 -21.99 -2.49 23.40
C GLY A 171 -22.82 -3.38 24.31
N SER A 172 -24.13 -3.45 24.04
CA SER A 172 -25.01 -4.46 24.63
C SER A 172 -24.58 -5.83 24.09
N SER A 173 -23.67 -6.49 24.79
CA SER A 173 -23.26 -7.87 24.53
C SER A 173 -24.34 -8.85 24.99
N LEU A 174 -25.52 -8.85 24.36
CA LEU A 174 -26.57 -9.82 24.69
C LEU A 174 -27.68 -9.94 23.62
N THR A 175 -27.34 -9.94 22.32
CA THR A 175 -28.38 -10.16 21.29
C THR A 175 -27.99 -11.07 20.12
N LYS A 176 -26.73 -11.51 19.98
CA LYS A 176 -26.37 -12.44 18.89
C LYS A 176 -26.93 -13.86 19.09
N ARG A 177 -27.18 -14.29 20.34
CA ARG A 177 -27.75 -15.63 20.62
C ARG A 177 -29.27 -15.68 20.40
N VAL A 178 -29.97 -14.58 20.72
CA VAL A 178 -31.42 -14.46 20.54
C VAL A 178 -31.78 -14.30 19.06
N LEU A 179 -30.98 -13.56 18.29
CA LEU A 179 -31.21 -13.37 16.85
C LEU A 179 -31.04 -14.68 16.04
N HIS A 180 -30.06 -15.52 16.39
CA HIS A 180 -29.86 -16.82 15.74
C HIS A 180 -30.99 -17.82 16.08
N HIS A 181 -31.54 -17.76 17.29
CA HIS A 181 -32.66 -18.61 17.70
C HIS A 181 -33.98 -18.20 17.03
N LEU A 182 -34.24 -16.90 16.87
CA LEU A 182 -35.45 -16.39 16.23
C LEU A 182 -35.42 -16.56 14.69
N LEU A 183 -34.27 -16.37 14.04
CA LEU A 183 -34.11 -16.64 12.61
C LEU A 183 -34.17 -18.15 12.29
N GLY A 184 -33.72 -19.01 13.21
CA GLY A 184 -33.85 -20.46 13.10
C GLY A 184 -35.27 -21.01 13.36
N ALA A 185 -36.13 -20.25 14.05
CA ALA A 185 -37.55 -20.58 14.25
C ALA A 185 -38.43 -20.10 13.08
N CYS A 186 -38.08 -18.97 12.45
CA CYS A 186 -38.77 -18.44 11.28
C CYS A 186 -38.58 -19.35 10.04
N ARG A 187 -37.35 -19.83 9.77
CA ARG A 187 -37.08 -20.77 8.65
C ARG A 187 -37.76 -22.14 8.77
N ARG A 188 -38.04 -22.61 9.99
CA ARG A 188 -38.74 -23.88 10.22
C ARG A 188 -40.26 -23.75 10.05
N ARG A 189 -40.84 -22.59 10.34
CA ARG A 189 -42.27 -22.31 10.09
C ARG A 189 -42.56 -22.07 8.60
N GLU A 190 -41.66 -21.41 7.86
CA GLU A 190 -41.79 -21.25 6.40
C GLU A 190 -41.69 -22.57 5.61
N MET A 191 -40.82 -23.49 6.04
CA MET A 191 -40.69 -24.82 5.42
C MET A 191 -41.92 -25.71 5.69
N ALA A 192 -42.53 -25.60 6.88
CA ALA A 192 -43.75 -26.35 7.21
C ALA A 192 -45.00 -25.83 6.49
N ALA A 193 -45.13 -24.51 6.29
CA ALA A 193 -46.24 -23.92 5.53
C ALA A 193 -46.20 -24.28 4.03
N ARG A 194 -45.00 -24.46 3.44
CA ARG A 194 -44.83 -24.88 2.04
C ARG A 194 -45.21 -26.34 1.77
N GLN A 195 -45.17 -27.23 2.76
CA GLN A 195 -45.59 -28.63 2.59
C GLN A 195 -47.11 -28.81 2.65
N THR A 196 -47.84 -27.94 3.35
CA THR A 196 -49.31 -28.00 3.41
C THR A 196 -50.00 -27.27 2.25
N GLU A 197 -49.36 -26.26 1.65
CA GLU A 197 -49.87 -25.59 0.45
C GLU A 197 -49.64 -26.40 -0.83
N GLY A 198 -48.58 -27.22 -0.89
CA GLY A 198 -48.29 -28.09 -2.05
C GLY A 198 -49.30 -29.21 -2.27
N VAL A 199 -49.97 -29.70 -1.21
CA VAL A 199 -51.00 -30.74 -1.33
C VAL A 199 -52.36 -30.15 -1.71
N ALA A 200 -52.69 -28.93 -1.22
CA ALA A 200 -53.95 -28.26 -1.54
C ALA A 200 -54.00 -27.73 -2.99
N VAL A 201 -52.87 -27.24 -3.53
CA VAL A 201 -52.79 -26.72 -4.91
C VAL A 201 -52.91 -27.84 -5.95
N MET A 202 -52.42 -29.06 -5.66
CA MET A 202 -52.52 -30.20 -6.57
C MET A 202 -53.96 -30.76 -6.66
N THR A 203 -54.73 -30.73 -5.57
CA THR A 203 -56.14 -31.16 -5.59
C THR A 203 -57.03 -30.13 -6.29
N ILE A 204 -56.76 -28.83 -6.11
CA ILE A 204 -57.52 -27.76 -6.76
C ILE A 204 -57.19 -27.67 -8.26
N LEU A 205 -55.94 -27.89 -8.67
CA LEU A 205 -55.57 -27.98 -10.09
C LEU A 205 -56.14 -29.24 -10.76
N GLY A 206 -56.25 -30.37 -10.05
CA GLY A 206 -56.92 -31.57 -10.55
C GLY A 206 -58.43 -31.40 -10.76
N HIS A 207 -59.10 -30.63 -9.89
CA HIS A 207 -60.51 -30.27 -10.07
C HIS A 207 -60.70 -29.22 -11.19
N LEU A 208 -59.80 -28.24 -11.32
CA LEU A 208 -59.86 -27.27 -12.43
C LEU A 208 -59.54 -27.91 -13.80
N TRP A 209 -58.65 -28.90 -13.86
CA TRP A 209 -58.35 -29.63 -15.08
C TRP A 209 -59.55 -30.47 -15.54
N ASN A 210 -60.23 -31.17 -14.62
CA ASN A 210 -61.47 -31.92 -14.93
C ASN A 210 -62.65 -31.01 -15.36
N ILE A 211 -62.71 -29.77 -14.86
CA ILE A 211 -63.73 -28.78 -15.28
C ILE A 211 -63.38 -28.18 -16.66
N HIS A 212 -62.09 -28.03 -16.97
CA HIS A 212 -61.60 -27.54 -18.25
C HIS A 212 -61.69 -28.61 -19.37
N GLU A 213 -61.66 -29.90 -19.02
CA GLU A 213 -61.77 -31.02 -19.97
C GLU A 213 -63.24 -31.37 -20.27
N LYS A 214 -64.17 -31.17 -19.32
CA LYS A 214 -65.63 -31.29 -19.56
C LYS A 214 -66.26 -30.13 -20.33
N LYS A 215 -65.75 -28.90 -20.21
CA LYS A 215 -66.24 -27.74 -21.01
C LYS A 215 -65.70 -27.68 -22.43
N LYS A 216 -64.69 -28.48 -22.79
CA LYS A 216 -64.15 -28.58 -24.15
C LYS A 216 -64.97 -29.47 -25.10
N ASN A 217 -65.89 -30.29 -24.59
CA ASN A 217 -66.64 -31.28 -25.39
C ASN A 217 -68.14 -30.99 -25.61
N GLU A 218 -68.67 -29.82 -25.22
CA GLU A 218 -70.09 -29.47 -25.42
C GLU A 218 -70.34 -28.17 -26.22
N LEU A 219 -69.30 -27.56 -26.79
CA LEU A 219 -69.43 -26.49 -27.81
C LEU A 219 -68.63 -26.78 -29.09
N PHE A 220 -68.11 -28.00 -29.21
CA PHE A 220 -67.71 -28.62 -30.47
C PHE A 220 -68.97 -29.28 -31.05
N LEU A 221 -69.80 -28.50 -31.77
CA LEU A 221 -70.67 -28.88 -32.91
C LEU A 221 -71.67 -27.72 -33.22
N SER A 222 -71.45 -27.06 -34.36
CA SER A 222 -72.19 -25.91 -34.95
C SER A 222 -71.91 -24.49 -34.42
N ASN A 223 -70.66 -24.22 -34.03
CA ASN A 223 -70.02 -22.90 -34.10
C ASN A 223 -68.51 -23.12 -33.88
N LEU A 224 -67.87 -23.65 -34.92
CA LEU A 224 -66.55 -24.22 -34.84
C LEU A 224 -65.94 -24.39 -36.24
N ASP A 225 -64.61 -24.31 -36.28
CA ASP A 225 -63.69 -24.46 -37.42
C ASP A 225 -63.36 -23.19 -38.22
N ILE A 226 -63.09 -22.10 -37.50
CA ILE A 226 -62.27 -20.98 -38.00
C ILE A 226 -61.30 -20.59 -36.88
N TYR A 227 -60.01 -20.88 -37.07
CA TYR A 227 -58.80 -20.22 -36.51
C TYR A 227 -57.61 -21.22 -36.57
N CYS A 228 -57.40 -21.75 -37.78
CA CYS A 228 -56.16 -22.40 -38.22
C CYS A 228 -55.97 -22.12 -39.73
N GLU A 229 -56.10 -20.85 -40.11
CA GLU A 229 -55.27 -20.34 -41.20
C GLU A 229 -53.84 -20.21 -40.65
N PHE A 230 -53.00 -21.18 -41.01
CA PHE A 230 -51.80 -20.89 -41.78
C PHE A 230 -51.00 -19.69 -41.23
N GLU A 231 -49.96 -19.88 -40.42
CA GLU A 231 -48.72 -20.51 -40.90
C GLU A 231 -48.59 -20.39 -42.42
N ASN A 232 -47.99 -19.31 -42.90
CA ASN A 232 -47.01 -19.37 -43.99
C ASN A 232 -46.42 -17.97 -44.21
N LEU A 233 -45.08 -17.88 -44.20
CA LEU A 233 -44.18 -16.70 -44.29
C LEU A 233 -43.56 -16.30 -42.93
N GLY A 234 -42.57 -16.97 -42.33
CA GLY A 234 -41.52 -17.84 -42.87
C GLY A 234 -40.15 -17.49 -42.28
N LEU A 235 -39.91 -17.75 -40.98
CA LEU A 235 -38.56 -17.62 -40.38
C LEU A 235 -38.26 -18.74 -39.37
N VAL A 236 -38.05 -19.96 -39.87
CA VAL A 236 -37.04 -20.88 -39.31
C VAL A 236 -36.47 -21.72 -40.45
N SER A 237 -35.14 -21.91 -40.49
CA SER A 237 -34.59 -23.17 -40.98
C SER A 237 -33.74 -23.85 -39.90
N PRO A 238 -33.75 -25.19 -39.82
CA PRO A 238 -33.58 -25.92 -38.56
C PRO A 238 -32.36 -26.86 -38.58
N ARG A 239 -31.52 -26.83 -37.53
CA ARG A 239 -30.59 -27.95 -37.22
C ARG A 239 -30.08 -27.87 -35.78
N ALA A 240 -30.91 -28.25 -34.82
CA ALA A 240 -30.47 -28.68 -33.51
C ALA A 240 -31.56 -29.56 -32.87
N ALA A 241 -31.70 -30.77 -33.41
CA ALA A 241 -32.46 -31.83 -32.77
C ALA A 241 -31.49 -32.90 -32.28
N ARG A 242 -31.49 -33.10 -30.94
CA ARG A 242 -31.18 -34.33 -30.17
C ARG A 242 -29.71 -34.81 -30.24
N GLU A 243 -29.02 -35.15 -29.14
CA GLU A 243 -29.36 -35.94 -27.95
C GLU A 243 -28.46 -35.52 -26.73
N VAL A 244 -29.02 -35.37 -25.50
CA VAL A 244 -28.84 -36.26 -24.31
C VAL A 244 -27.48 -36.07 -23.58
N CYS A 245 -27.32 -35.92 -22.26
CA CYS A 245 -28.16 -35.79 -21.07
C CYS A 245 -27.25 -35.42 -19.87
N LEU A 246 -27.89 -35.01 -18.77
CA LEU A 246 -27.45 -35.05 -17.36
C LEU A 246 -26.42 -34.02 -16.85
N GLY A 247 -26.87 -33.20 -15.88
CA GLY A 247 -25.98 -32.55 -14.93
C GLY A 247 -26.40 -31.18 -14.39
N CYS A 248 -27.55 -31.11 -13.68
CA CYS A 248 -27.84 -30.17 -12.58
C CYS A 248 -26.54 -29.65 -11.90
N SER A 249 -26.30 -28.38 -11.56
CA SER A 249 -27.20 -27.39 -10.99
C SER A 249 -26.44 -26.05 -10.80
N VAL A 250 -27.05 -24.98 -11.31
CA VAL A 250 -27.23 -23.64 -10.72
C VAL A 250 -26.02 -22.90 -10.12
N GLY A 251 -25.47 -21.97 -10.90
CA GLY A 251 -24.94 -20.70 -10.39
C GLY A 251 -25.99 -19.59 -10.51
N ILE A 252 -26.04 -18.68 -9.54
CA ILE A 252 -26.76 -17.40 -9.69
C ILE A 252 -25.82 -16.23 -9.39
N ARG A 253 -25.90 -15.30 -10.34
CA ARG A 253 -25.14 -14.07 -10.62
C ARG A 253 -25.52 -12.87 -9.74
N CYS A 254 -24.58 -11.93 -9.70
CA CYS A 254 -24.69 -10.46 -9.89
C CYS A 254 -25.66 -9.64 -9.00
N LEU A 255 -25.17 -8.64 -8.25
CA LEU A 255 -24.86 -7.24 -8.65
C LEU A 255 -26.09 -6.32 -8.56
N TRP A 256 -26.05 -5.30 -7.68
CA TRP A 256 -26.80 -4.02 -7.77
C TRP A 256 -26.29 -3.05 -6.67
N ILE A 257 -25.51 -2.02 -7.00
CA ILE A 257 -25.88 -0.60 -7.26
C ILE A 257 -26.32 0.21 -6.01
N LYS A 258 -25.33 0.95 -5.48
CA LYS A 258 -25.28 2.37 -5.05
C LYS A 258 -26.59 3.20 -4.99
N LEU A 259 -26.88 3.78 -3.80
CA LEU A 259 -27.60 5.06 -3.55
C LEU A 259 -27.27 5.51 -2.09
N LYS A 260 -26.32 6.44 -1.89
CA LYS A 260 -26.47 7.88 -1.54
C LYS A 260 -26.95 8.20 -0.11
N SER A 261 -26.00 8.71 0.68
CA SER A 261 -26.08 9.89 1.58
C SER A 261 -27.33 10.15 2.43
N SER A 262 -27.19 9.99 3.74
CA SER A 262 -27.43 10.98 4.81
C SER A 262 -26.85 10.46 6.12
#